data_AF-A0A414KWI5-F1
#
_entry.id   AF-A0A414KWI5-F1
#
_cell.length_a   1.000
_cell.length_b   1.000
_cell.length_c   1.000
_cell.angle_alpha   90.00
_cell.angle_beta   90.00
_cell.angle_gamma   90.00
#
_symmetry.space_group_name_H-M   'P 1'
#
loop_
_entity.id
_entity.type
_entity.pdbx_description
1 polymer ?
#
loop_
_entity_poly.entity_id
_entity_poly.type
_entity_poly.pdbx_seq_one_letter_code
_entity_poly.pdbx_strand_id
1 'polypeptide(L)'
;MKAINFVVCLCMAFMLSTFNSLAAGEDFKSFLHKFTSSASFQYSRIKFPLKSPIVLLQDDGETEQTFPFTRDKWALLDSETLKEGRITEEEGGVYISRFTRDEPAYKEFEAGYDESEPSLRVVFELIDGNWYVTDCYNDWYNLDLPIGELEETVHTMQEENKSFEELHP
;
A
#
# COMPACT_ATOMS: atom_id res chain seq x y z
N MET A 1 54.12 -30.76 9.56
CA MET A 1 53.64 -29.36 9.64
C MET A 1 53.25 -28.81 8.26
N LYS A 2 52.22 -29.37 7.61
CA LYS A 2 51.60 -28.80 6.39
C LYS A 2 50.07 -29.04 6.31
N ALA A 3 49.53 -29.97 7.10
CA ALA A 3 48.08 -30.23 7.15
C ALA A 3 47.29 -29.29 8.08
N ILE A 4 47.95 -28.70 9.09
CA ILE A 4 47.28 -27.85 10.09
C ILE A 4 46.89 -26.47 9.51
N ASN A 5 47.67 -25.93 8.57
CA ASN A 5 47.36 -24.64 7.94
C ASN A 5 46.17 -24.70 6.97
N PHE A 6 45.78 -25.88 6.48
CA PHE A 6 44.67 -26.02 5.54
C PHE A 6 43.30 -26.09 6.26
N VAL A 7 43.27 -26.69 7.45
CA VAL A 7 42.04 -26.80 8.28
C VAL A 7 41.66 -25.45 8.88
N VAL A 8 42.63 -24.64 9.29
CA VAL A 8 42.37 -23.30 9.85
C VAL A 8 41.85 -22.32 8.77
N CYS A 9 42.26 -22.49 7.52
CA CYS A 9 41.80 -21.67 6.40
C CYS A 9 40.35 -22.03 5.99
N LEU A 10 39.98 -23.31 6.05
CA LEU A 10 38.60 -23.75 5.80
C LEU A 10 37.64 -23.34 6.93
N CYS A 11 38.08 -23.32 8.19
CA CYS A 11 37.27 -22.81 9.30
C CYS A 11 37.06 -21.29 9.25
N MET A 12 38.04 -20.51 8.77
CA MET A 12 37.84 -19.07 8.55
C MET A 12 36.91 -18.78 7.36
N ALA A 13 36.95 -19.58 6.30
CA ALA A 13 36.01 -19.43 5.18
C ALA A 13 34.57 -19.81 5.57
N PHE A 14 34.37 -20.71 6.53
CA PHE A 14 33.05 -21.12 6.99
C PHE A 14 32.43 -20.14 8.02
N MET A 15 33.24 -19.30 8.67
CA MET A 15 32.75 -18.24 9.57
C MET A 15 32.45 -16.92 8.83
N LEU A 16 32.83 -16.81 7.56
CA LEU A 16 32.52 -15.65 6.70
C LEU A 16 31.20 -15.81 5.93
N SER A 17 30.57 -16.98 5.92
CA SER A 17 29.26 -17.18 5.27
C SER A 17 28.07 -16.86 6.18
N THR A 18 28.29 -16.49 7.45
CA THR A 18 27.21 -16.26 8.42
C THR A 18 26.90 -14.79 8.71
N PHE A 19 27.43 -13.83 7.95
CA PHE A 19 27.16 -12.39 8.15
C PHE A 19 26.73 -11.64 6.89
N ASN A 20 26.04 -12.32 5.98
CA ASN A 20 25.25 -11.66 4.93
C ASN A 20 23.75 -11.96 5.06
N SER A 21 23.25 -12.16 6.28
CA SER A 21 21.90 -11.67 6.58
C SER A 21 22.03 -10.17 6.79
N LEU A 22 22.23 -9.41 5.70
CA LEU A 22 21.67 -8.06 5.63
C LEU A 22 20.24 -8.25 6.11
N ALA A 23 19.86 -7.68 7.26
CA ALA A 23 18.60 -7.95 7.94
C ALA A 23 17.51 -8.14 6.87
N ALA A 24 17.05 -9.38 6.68
CA ALA A 24 16.08 -9.67 5.65
C ALA A 24 14.86 -8.85 6.03
N GLY A 25 14.63 -7.75 5.31
CA GLY A 25 13.48 -6.89 5.54
C GLY A 25 12.22 -7.74 5.52
N GLU A 26 11.17 -7.25 6.17
CA GLU A 26 9.89 -7.93 6.22
C GLU A 26 9.47 -8.46 4.84
N ASP A 27 9.05 -9.72 4.78
CA ASP A 27 8.53 -10.31 3.55
C ASP A 27 7.25 -9.60 3.13
N PHE A 28 7.19 -9.11 1.89
CA PHE A 28 6.09 -8.29 1.42
C PHE A 28 4.75 -9.04 1.42
N LYS A 29 4.74 -10.33 1.06
CA LYS A 29 3.51 -11.13 1.05
C LYS A 29 2.95 -11.32 2.47
N SER A 30 3.83 -11.59 3.42
CA SER A 30 3.48 -11.70 4.84
C SER A 30 2.99 -10.37 5.42
N PHE A 31 3.63 -9.27 5.03
CA PHE A 31 3.17 -7.92 5.33
C PHE A 31 1.76 -7.67 4.78
N LEU A 32 1.55 -7.90 3.48
CA LEU A 32 0.30 -7.61 2.79
C LEU A 32 -0.86 -8.40 3.39
N HIS A 33 -0.65 -9.69 3.67
CA HIS A 33 -1.65 -10.51 4.35
C HIS A 33 -2.08 -9.93 5.69
N LYS A 34 -1.13 -9.49 6.54
CA LYS A 34 -1.46 -8.86 7.83
C LYS A 34 -2.11 -7.49 7.63
N PHE A 35 -1.61 -6.71 6.68
CA PHE A 35 -2.13 -5.39 6.32
C PHE A 35 -3.62 -5.46 5.98
N THR A 36 -4.04 -6.47 5.22
CA THR A 36 -5.44 -6.64 4.78
C THR A 36 -6.32 -7.46 5.73
N SER A 37 -5.82 -7.89 6.89
CA SER A 37 -6.56 -8.73 7.84
C SER A 37 -6.67 -8.19 9.26
N SER A 38 -6.03 -7.05 9.54
CA SER A 38 -6.11 -6.37 10.85
C SER A 38 -6.05 -4.87 10.65
N ALA A 39 -7.13 -4.18 11.02
CA ALA A 39 -7.25 -2.74 10.91
C ALA A 39 -6.20 -2.02 11.77
N SER A 40 -5.98 -2.48 13.00
CA SER A 40 -4.97 -1.91 13.89
C SER A 40 -3.55 -2.05 13.30
N PHE A 41 -3.24 -3.21 12.70
CA PHE A 41 -1.97 -3.39 11.99
C PHE A 41 -1.89 -2.49 10.75
N GLN A 42 -2.97 -2.40 9.96
CA GLN A 42 -3.04 -1.56 8.77
C GLN A 42 -2.70 -0.11 9.11
N TYR A 43 -3.38 0.48 10.09
CA TYR A 43 -3.11 1.84 10.56
C TYR A 43 -1.67 2.03 11.07
N SER A 44 -1.09 1.02 11.72
CA SER A 44 0.30 1.10 12.21
C SER A 44 1.35 1.13 11.09
N ARG A 45 0.97 0.69 9.88
CA ARG A 45 1.85 0.57 8.72
C ARG A 45 1.54 1.60 7.63
N ILE A 46 0.88 2.69 7.98
CA ILE A 46 0.70 3.83 7.08
C ILE A 46 1.46 5.03 7.64
N LYS A 47 2.23 5.70 6.80
CA LYS A 47 2.91 6.96 7.16
C LYS A 47 1.97 8.12 6.88
N PHE A 48 1.27 8.57 7.91
CA PHE A 48 0.43 9.78 7.83
C PHE A 48 1.21 11.07 8.15
N PRO A 49 0.85 12.22 7.54
CA PRO A 49 -0.01 12.30 6.36
C PRO A 49 0.66 11.62 5.15
N LEU A 50 -0.14 11.13 4.21
CA LEU A 50 0.40 10.55 2.97
C LEU A 50 1.14 11.62 2.15
N LYS A 51 2.03 11.17 1.27
CA LYS A 51 2.84 12.08 0.42
C LYS A 51 1.96 12.94 -0.48
N SER A 52 0.95 12.36 -1.12
CA SER A 52 -0.04 13.09 -1.92
C SER A 52 -1.19 13.59 -1.03
N PRO A 53 -1.54 14.87 -1.08
CA PRO A 53 -2.76 15.37 -0.47
C PRO A 53 -3.98 14.92 -1.29
N ILE A 54 -5.16 15.07 -0.70
CA ILE A 54 -6.42 15.05 -1.45
C ILE A 54 -6.53 16.38 -2.20
N VAL A 55 -6.89 16.33 -3.49
CA VAL A 55 -7.08 17.50 -4.35
C VAL A 55 -8.51 17.47 -4.87
N LEU A 56 -9.28 18.52 -4.63
CA LEU A 56 -10.67 18.67 -5.09
C LEU A 56 -10.84 19.99 -5.83
N LEU A 57 -11.85 20.08 -6.68
CA LEU A 57 -12.20 21.31 -7.39
C LEU A 57 -13.22 22.15 -6.62
N GLN A 58 -13.05 23.47 -6.63
CA GLN A 58 -14.07 24.40 -6.18
C GLN A 58 -15.27 24.42 -7.14
N ASP A 59 -16.36 25.05 -6.71
CA ASP A 59 -17.61 25.15 -7.48
C ASP A 59 -17.43 25.82 -8.86
N ASP A 60 -16.30 26.49 -9.11
CA ASP A 60 -15.95 27.05 -10.41
C ASP A 60 -15.44 26.00 -11.41
N GLY A 61 -15.15 24.78 -10.96
CA GLY A 61 -14.66 23.66 -11.77
C GLY A 61 -13.21 23.82 -12.25
N GLU A 62 -12.49 24.84 -11.82
CA GLU A 62 -11.13 25.15 -12.27
C GLU A 62 -10.14 25.29 -11.11
N THR A 63 -10.57 25.83 -9.97
CA THR A 63 -9.67 26.12 -8.85
C THR A 63 -9.52 24.89 -7.96
N GLU A 64 -8.30 24.38 -7.85
CA GLU A 64 -7.97 23.28 -6.94
C GLU A 64 -7.89 23.73 -5.47
N GLN A 65 -8.41 22.91 -4.57
CA GLN A 65 -8.18 22.99 -3.13
C GLN A 65 -7.54 21.69 -2.62
N THR A 66 -6.54 21.83 -1.75
CA THR A 66 -5.79 20.70 -1.20
C THR A 66 -6.16 20.45 0.26
N PHE A 67 -6.31 19.17 0.62
CA PHE A 67 -6.58 18.71 1.96
C PHE A 67 -5.54 17.66 2.38
N PRO A 68 -5.01 17.71 3.61
CA PRO A 68 -4.10 16.68 4.09
C PRO A 68 -4.76 15.30 4.11
N PHE A 69 -4.11 14.31 3.51
CA PHE A 69 -4.55 12.92 3.57
C PHE A 69 -4.09 12.30 4.90
N THR A 70 -4.92 12.46 5.92
CA THR A 70 -4.67 12.03 7.30
C THR A 70 -5.38 10.72 7.64
N ARG A 71 -5.10 10.16 8.83
CA ARG A 71 -5.63 8.87 9.29
C ARG A 71 -7.16 8.79 9.27
N ASP A 72 -7.84 9.88 9.62
CA ASP A 72 -9.31 9.98 9.62
C ASP A 72 -9.93 9.88 8.22
N LYS A 73 -9.13 10.03 7.15
CA LYS A 73 -9.57 9.95 5.76
C LYS A 73 -9.13 8.65 5.08
N TRP A 74 -8.56 7.71 5.81
CA TRP A 74 -8.06 6.45 5.26
C TRP A 74 -9.15 5.39 5.18
N ALA A 75 -9.50 4.95 3.97
CA ALA A 75 -10.36 3.80 3.73
C ALA A 75 -9.57 2.50 3.95
N LEU A 76 -10.05 1.64 4.84
CA LEU A 76 -9.39 0.35 5.12
C LEU A 76 -9.47 -0.56 3.90
N LEU A 77 -8.33 -1.14 3.53
CA LEU A 77 -8.20 -2.00 2.35
C LEU A 77 -8.21 -3.47 2.78
N ASP A 78 -9.07 -4.25 2.14
CA ASP A 78 -9.19 -5.69 2.41
C ASP A 78 -8.34 -6.53 1.43
N SER A 79 -8.41 -7.86 1.57
CA SER A 79 -7.60 -8.76 0.75
C SER A 79 -8.06 -8.83 -0.70
N GLU A 80 -9.34 -8.59 -0.98
CA GLU A 80 -9.87 -8.61 -2.34
C GLU A 80 -9.50 -7.32 -3.09
N THR A 81 -9.47 -6.19 -2.39
CA THR A 81 -9.04 -4.88 -2.90
C THR A 81 -7.60 -4.91 -3.42
N LEU A 82 -6.69 -5.58 -2.71
CA LEU A 82 -5.27 -5.66 -3.06
C LEU A 82 -4.86 -6.96 -3.76
N LYS A 83 -5.82 -7.66 -4.36
CA LYS A 83 -5.60 -8.89 -5.12
C LYS A 83 -5.34 -8.59 -6.58
N GLU A 84 -4.26 -9.10 -7.15
CA GLU A 84 -4.00 -8.99 -8.58
C GLU A 84 -5.02 -9.79 -9.39
N GLY A 85 -5.51 -9.22 -10.49
CA GLY A 85 -6.57 -9.80 -11.29
C GLY A 85 -6.87 -9.04 -12.56
N ARG A 86 -7.63 -9.71 -13.43
CA ARG A 86 -8.24 -9.14 -14.62
C ARG A 86 -9.64 -9.72 -14.75
N ILE A 87 -10.64 -8.86 -14.79
CA ILE A 87 -12.06 -9.22 -14.93
C ILE A 87 -12.58 -8.54 -16.19
N THR A 88 -13.21 -9.31 -17.08
CA THR A 88 -13.95 -8.76 -18.23
C THR A 88 -15.43 -8.82 -17.92
N GLU A 89 -16.07 -7.67 -17.89
CA GLU A 89 -17.52 -7.53 -17.66
C GLU A 89 -18.31 -7.85 -18.93
N GLU A 90 -19.60 -8.18 -18.76
CA GLU A 90 -20.49 -8.54 -19.87
C GLU A 90 -20.66 -7.39 -20.89
N GLU A 91 -20.55 -6.14 -20.42
CA GLU A 91 -20.62 -4.93 -21.26
C GLU A 91 -19.27 -4.60 -21.94
N GLY A 92 -18.24 -5.41 -21.72
CA GLY A 92 -16.92 -5.29 -22.35
C GLY A 92 -15.88 -4.51 -21.55
N GLY A 93 -16.27 -3.87 -20.44
CA GLY A 93 -15.35 -3.22 -19.51
C GLY A 93 -14.34 -4.21 -18.95
N VAL A 94 -13.07 -3.80 -18.86
CA VAL A 94 -12.00 -4.63 -18.30
C VAL A 94 -11.48 -3.98 -17.03
N TYR A 95 -11.73 -4.61 -15.88
CA TYR A 95 -11.14 -4.22 -14.61
C TYR A 95 -9.81 -4.94 -14.41
N ILE A 96 -8.75 -4.20 -14.09
CA ILE A 96 -7.40 -4.72 -13.88
C ILE A 96 -6.93 -4.26 -12.51
N SER A 97 -6.33 -5.17 -11.76
CA SER A 97 -5.61 -4.89 -10.52
C SER A 97 -4.24 -5.57 -10.59
N ARG A 98 -3.15 -4.83 -10.36
CA ARG A 98 -1.78 -5.36 -10.50
C ARG A 98 -0.75 -4.50 -9.77
N PHE A 99 0.41 -5.08 -9.50
CA PHE A 99 1.60 -4.27 -9.22
C PHE A 99 2.15 -3.67 -10.52
N THR A 100 2.14 -2.35 -10.63
CA THR A 100 2.77 -1.62 -11.75
C THR A 100 4.27 -1.44 -11.54
N ARG A 101 4.70 -1.42 -10.28
CA ARG A 101 6.12 -1.51 -9.88
C ARG A 101 6.28 -2.56 -8.79
N ASP A 102 7.26 -3.44 -8.97
CA ASP A 102 7.55 -4.55 -8.07
C ASP A 102 9.06 -4.64 -7.77
N GLU A 103 9.58 -3.66 -7.04
CA GLU A 103 11.00 -3.55 -6.69
C GLU A 103 11.27 -4.10 -5.27
N PRO A 104 12.53 -4.42 -4.90
CA PRO A 104 12.85 -5.02 -3.60
C PRO A 104 12.48 -4.17 -2.37
N ALA A 105 12.46 -2.85 -2.50
CA ALA A 105 12.18 -1.91 -1.41
C ALA A 105 11.07 -0.91 -1.74
N TYR A 106 10.40 -1.10 -2.88
CA TYR A 106 9.41 -0.16 -3.41
C TYR A 106 8.39 -0.92 -4.26
N LYS A 107 7.10 -0.74 -4.02
CA LYS A 107 6.05 -1.35 -4.84
C LYS A 107 4.90 -0.38 -5.05
N GLU A 108 4.29 -0.42 -6.23
CA GLU A 108 3.08 0.32 -6.56
C GLU A 108 2.02 -0.66 -7.03
N PHE A 109 0.87 -0.63 -6.37
CA PHE A 109 -0.31 -1.36 -6.78
C PHE A 109 -1.32 -0.39 -7.38
N GLU A 110 -1.89 -0.74 -8.53
CA GLU A 110 -2.98 0.00 -9.15
C GLU A 110 -4.15 -0.93 -9.43
N ALA A 111 -5.37 -0.41 -9.26
CA ALA A 111 -6.59 -1.06 -9.67
C ALA A 111 -7.54 -0.05 -10.34
N GLY A 112 -8.26 -0.48 -11.37
CA GLY A 112 -9.18 0.35 -12.14
C GLY A 112 -9.56 -0.28 -13.48
N TYR A 113 -10.38 0.42 -14.26
CA TYR A 113 -10.71 -0.02 -15.62
C TYR A 113 -9.56 0.30 -16.59
N ASP A 114 -9.23 -0.62 -17.51
CA ASP A 114 -8.10 -0.55 -18.45
C ASP A 114 -8.13 0.73 -19.33
N GLU A 115 -9.32 1.25 -19.61
CA GLU A 115 -9.55 2.45 -20.43
C GLU A 115 -9.87 3.71 -19.59
N SER A 116 -9.52 3.71 -18.30
CA SER A 116 -9.80 4.80 -17.37
C SER A 116 -8.60 5.09 -16.46
N GLU A 117 -8.64 6.22 -15.77
CA GLU A 117 -7.72 6.46 -14.65
C GLU A 117 -7.93 5.39 -13.57
N PRO A 118 -6.86 4.99 -12.84
CA PRO A 118 -6.98 3.99 -11.79
C PRO A 118 -7.89 4.50 -10.68
N SER A 119 -8.79 3.66 -10.18
CA SER A 119 -9.65 3.99 -9.02
C SER A 119 -8.92 3.87 -7.68
N LEU A 120 -7.79 3.15 -7.69
CA LEU A 120 -6.93 2.96 -6.53
C LEU A 120 -5.47 2.92 -6.99
N ARG A 121 -4.60 3.65 -6.29
CA ARG A 121 -3.14 3.50 -6.35
C ARG A 121 -2.59 3.45 -4.94
N VAL A 122 -1.77 2.46 -4.60
CA VAL A 122 -1.15 2.33 -3.27
C VAL A 122 0.35 2.16 -3.42
N VAL A 123 1.13 2.99 -2.72
CA VAL A 123 2.60 2.95 -2.74
C VAL A 123 3.12 2.36 -1.44
N PHE A 124 3.90 1.29 -1.58
CA PHE A 124 4.56 0.60 -0.49
C PHE A 124 6.08 0.84 -0.51
N GLU A 125 6.65 1.25 0.61
CA GLU A 125 8.10 1.45 0.77
C GLU A 125 8.62 0.63 1.94
N LEU A 126 9.78 -0.02 1.75
CA LEU A 126 10.49 -0.72 2.81
C LEU A 126 11.39 0.28 3.55
N ILE A 127 11.01 0.63 4.77
CA ILE A 127 11.69 1.63 5.60
C ILE A 127 12.19 0.94 6.87
N ASP A 128 13.50 1.01 7.10
CA ASP A 128 14.17 0.37 8.25
C ASP A 128 13.79 -1.12 8.43
N GLY A 129 13.66 -1.83 7.30
CA GLY A 129 13.31 -3.25 7.26
C GLY A 129 11.84 -3.58 7.47
N ASN A 130 10.93 -2.59 7.53
CA ASN A 130 9.49 -2.79 7.65
C ASN A 130 8.76 -2.12 6.47
N TRP A 131 7.74 -2.79 5.92
CA TRP A 131 6.92 -2.20 4.86
C TRP A 131 5.92 -1.19 5.44
N TYR A 132 5.73 -0.10 4.71
CA TYR A 132 4.73 0.92 4.99
C TYR A 132 4.04 1.35 3.70
N VAL A 133 2.75 1.68 3.82
CA VAL A 133 2.10 2.54 2.83
C VAL A 133 2.56 3.97 3.07
N THR A 134 3.05 4.62 2.01
CA THR A 134 3.54 6.01 2.08
C THR A 134 2.75 6.97 1.22
N ASP A 135 1.98 6.45 0.26
CA ASP A 135 1.17 7.26 -0.64
C ASP A 135 -0.04 6.46 -1.13
N CYS A 136 -1.13 7.16 -1.46
CA CYS A 136 -2.37 6.57 -1.94
C CYS A 136 -3.16 7.55 -2.80
N TYR A 137 -3.79 7.04 -3.85
CA TYR A 137 -4.96 7.64 -4.50
C TYR A 137 -6.12 6.67 -4.33
N ASN A 138 -7.32 7.20 -4.04
CA ASN A 138 -8.53 6.41 -3.88
C ASN A 138 -9.74 7.24 -4.34
N ASP A 139 -10.62 6.64 -5.14
CA ASP A 139 -11.80 7.28 -5.71
C ASP A 139 -12.81 7.82 -4.69
N TRP A 140 -12.71 7.45 -3.41
CA TRP A 140 -13.39 8.15 -2.32
C TRP A 140 -13.19 9.68 -2.39
N TYR A 141 -12.04 10.14 -2.90
CA TYR A 141 -11.73 11.57 -3.01
C TYR A 141 -11.25 11.94 -4.42
N ASN A 142 -11.92 11.40 -5.45
CA ASN A 142 -11.64 11.78 -6.84
C ASN A 142 -11.94 13.27 -7.10
N LEU A 143 -11.48 13.76 -8.26
CA LEU A 143 -11.63 15.18 -8.63
C LEU A 143 -13.09 15.63 -8.83
N ASP A 144 -14.01 14.68 -9.06
CA ASP A 144 -15.43 14.97 -9.24
C ASP A 144 -16.17 15.17 -7.90
N LEU A 145 -15.55 14.83 -6.76
CA LEU A 145 -16.12 15.05 -5.44
C LEU A 145 -16.21 16.56 -5.15
N PRO A 146 -17.43 17.11 -4.96
CA PRO A 146 -17.58 18.51 -4.56
C PRO A 146 -16.96 18.74 -3.18
N ILE A 147 -16.25 19.86 -3.01
CA ILE A 147 -15.61 20.21 -1.73
C ILE A 147 -16.59 20.23 -0.56
N GLY A 148 -17.82 20.69 -0.80
CA GLY A 148 -18.88 20.72 0.23
C GLY A 148 -19.32 19.34 0.71
N GLU A 149 -19.01 18.28 -0.03
CA GLU A 149 -19.37 16.89 0.30
C GLU A 149 -18.23 16.13 0.97
N LEU A 150 -17.00 16.69 1.03
CA LEU A 150 -15.83 15.99 1.59
C LEU A 150 -16.06 15.48 3.02
N GLU A 151 -16.70 16.26 3.89
CA GLU A 151 -16.95 15.84 5.28
C GLU A 151 -17.95 14.66 5.35
N GLU A 152 -18.99 14.66 4.52
CA GLU A 152 -19.97 13.58 4.45
C GLU A 152 -19.37 12.30 3.85
N THR A 153 -18.53 12.45 2.83
CA THR A 153 -17.78 11.35 2.23
C THR A 153 -16.83 10.70 3.22
N VAL A 154 -16.07 11.50 3.99
CA VAL A 154 -15.22 10.99 5.08
C VAL A 154 -16.05 10.26 6.13
N HIS A 155 -17.20 10.81 6.53
CA HIS A 155 -18.09 10.15 7.49
C HIS A 155 -18.57 8.79 6.97
N THR A 156 -19.04 8.73 5.73
CA THR A 156 -19.52 7.49 5.11
C THR A 156 -18.43 6.42 5.05
N MET A 157 -17.24 6.79 4.59
CA MET A 157 -16.07 5.92 4.60
C MET A 157 -15.75 5.43 6.02
N GLN A 158 -15.90 6.27 7.05
CA GLN A 158 -15.62 5.89 8.43
C GLN A 158 -16.62 4.86 8.96
N GLU A 159 -17.89 4.93 8.53
CA GLU A 159 -18.88 3.90 8.85
C GLU A 159 -18.54 2.56 8.17
N GLU A 160 -18.04 2.58 6.94
CA GLU A 160 -17.54 1.37 6.27
C GLU A 160 -16.32 0.78 7.01
N ASN A 161 -15.39 1.63 7.46
CA ASN A 161 -14.26 1.19 8.26
C ASN A 161 -14.69 0.50 9.56
N LYS A 162 -15.70 1.01 10.27
CA LYS A 162 -16.21 0.35 11.49
C LYS A 162 -16.67 -1.08 11.21
N SER A 163 -17.37 -1.28 10.09
CA SER A 163 -17.82 -2.61 9.67
C SER A 163 -16.63 -3.54 9.40
N PHE A 164 -15.56 -3.03 8.79
CA PHE A 164 -14.31 -3.78 8.59
C PHE A 164 -13.60 -4.09 9.91
N GLU A 165 -13.46 -3.11 10.80
CA GLU A 165 -12.80 -3.25 12.12
C GLU A 165 -13.46 -4.31 13.00
N GLU A 166 -14.78 -4.45 12.94
CA GLU A 166 -15.52 -5.50 13.66
C GLU A 166 -15.16 -6.92 13.20
N LEU A 167 -14.85 -7.08 11.91
CA LEU A 167 -14.46 -8.37 11.31
C LEU A 167 -12.95 -8.60 11.37
N HIS A 168 -12.15 -7.53 11.43
CA HIS A 168 -10.70 -7.51 11.27
C HIS A 168 -10.02 -6.56 12.28
N PRO A 169 -10.01 -6.87 13.59
CA PRO A 169 -9.45 -5.99 14.61
C PRO A 169 -7.93 -5.76 14.49
#